data_AF-A0A953N4J2-F1
#
_entry.id   AF-A0A953N4J2-F1
#
_cell.length_a   1.000
_cell.length_b   1.000
_cell.length_c   1.000
_cell.angle_alpha   90.00
_cell.angle_beta   90.00
_cell.angle_gamma   90.00
#
_symmetry.space_group_name_H-M   'P 1'
#
loop_
_entity.id
_entity.type
_entity.pdbx_description
1 polymer ?
#
loop_
_entity_poly.entity_id
_entity_poly.type
_entity_poly.pdbx_seq_one_letter_code
_entity_poly.pdbx_strand_id
1 'polypeptide(L)'
;MKDMETIKYERAKKKVNCLKGFYNHLAIFLIVNLVILLIRLELIPIIYINAEDTNIQSWLDWNTYGITLVWGIVLLVHGLWVFQNKVTILKNWEEKKVKDLVEKEEKESEQRWN
;
A
#
# COMPACT_ATOMS: atom_id res chain seq x y z
N MET A 1 -22.37 -29.52 -6.14
CA MET A 1 -22.77 -28.76 -4.93
C MET A 1 -21.64 -28.59 -3.91
N LYS A 2 -20.75 -29.58 -3.71
CA LYS A 2 -19.54 -29.50 -2.85
C LYS A 2 -18.50 -28.49 -3.35
N ASP A 3 -18.57 -28.24 -4.64
CA ASP A 3 -17.80 -27.38 -5.53
C ASP A 3 -18.02 -25.87 -5.24
N MET A 4 -19.23 -25.45 -4.84
CA MET A 4 -19.48 -24.04 -4.53
C MET A 4 -18.99 -23.63 -3.14
N GLU A 5 -19.06 -24.52 -2.15
CA GLU A 5 -18.51 -24.28 -0.80
C GLU A 5 -16.98 -24.21 -0.81
N THR A 6 -16.33 -25.10 -1.57
CA THR A 6 -14.87 -25.08 -1.75
C THR A 6 -14.39 -23.80 -2.43
N ILE A 7 -15.07 -23.32 -3.47
CA ILE A 7 -14.74 -22.03 -4.11
C ILE A 7 -14.89 -20.85 -3.14
N LYS A 8 -15.95 -20.83 -2.32
CA LYS A 8 -16.15 -19.79 -1.30
C LYS A 8 -15.05 -19.82 -0.23
N TYR A 9 -14.71 -21.02 0.25
CA TYR A 9 -13.65 -21.23 1.23
C TYR A 9 -12.28 -20.77 0.71
N GLU A 10 -11.89 -21.19 -0.50
CA GLU A 10 -10.61 -20.80 -1.12
C GLU A 10 -10.51 -19.28 -1.34
N ARG A 11 -11.60 -18.63 -1.76
CA ARG A 11 -11.66 -17.16 -1.86
C ARG A 11 -11.47 -16.48 -0.50
N ALA A 12 -12.11 -16.99 0.55
CA ALA A 12 -11.97 -16.46 1.90
C ALA A 12 -10.54 -16.67 2.43
N LYS A 13 -9.96 -17.85 2.22
CA LYS A 13 -8.58 -18.19 2.61
C LYS A 13 -7.55 -17.30 1.93
N LYS A 14 -7.68 -17.07 0.61
CA LYS A 14 -6.81 -16.15 -0.14
C LYS A 14 -6.87 -14.73 0.42
N LYS A 15 -8.07 -14.25 0.75
CA LYS A 15 -8.25 -12.91 1.39
C LYS A 15 -7.54 -12.82 2.74
N VAL A 16 -7.69 -13.84 3.60
CA VAL A 16 -7.03 -13.88 4.90
C VAL A 16 -5.51 -13.88 4.75
N ASN A 17 -4.96 -14.65 3.81
CA ASN A 17 -3.52 -14.67 3.55
C ASN A 17 -2.99 -13.32 3.05
N CYS A 18 -3.70 -12.64 2.15
CA CYS A 18 -3.34 -11.29 1.72
C CYS A 18 -3.37 -10.29 2.88
N LEU A 19 -4.39 -10.37 3.75
CA LEU A 19 -4.48 -9.52 4.95
C LEU A 19 -3.29 -9.77 5.90
N LYS A 20 -2.98 -11.03 6.18
CA LYS A 20 -1.83 -11.40 7.03
C LYS A 20 -0.51 -10.86 6.47
N GLY A 21 -0.31 -10.97 5.15
CA GLY A 21 0.86 -10.41 4.48
C GLY A 21 0.96 -8.89 4.67
N PHE A 22 -0.14 -8.17 4.48
CA PHE A 22 -0.18 -6.72 4.70
C PHE A 22 0.11 -6.33 6.15
N TYR A 23 -0.53 -6.99 7.12
CA TYR A 23 -0.30 -6.71 8.54
C TYR A 23 1.15 -6.96 8.97
N ASN A 24 1.81 -7.96 8.39
CA ASN A 24 3.23 -8.19 8.64
C ASN A 24 4.09 -7.02 8.15
N HIS A 25 3.85 -6.53 6.93
CA HIS A 25 4.55 -5.36 6.39
C HIS A 25 4.25 -4.09 7.20
N LEU A 26 3.00 -3.89 7.61
CA LEU A 26 2.60 -2.78 8.49
C LEU A 26 3.29 -2.85 9.85
N ALA A 27 3.33 -4.03 10.47
CA ALA A 27 4.00 -4.22 11.76
C ALA A 27 5.49 -3.91 11.67
N ILE A 28 6.19 -4.43 10.65
CA ILE A 28 7.61 -4.15 10.42
C ILE A 28 7.83 -2.65 10.20
N PHE A 29 6.99 -1.99 9.38
CA PHE A 29 7.08 -0.56 9.15
C PHE A 29 6.90 0.24 10.44
N LEU A 30 5.92 -0.09 11.28
CA LEU A 30 5.70 0.58 12.56
C LEU A 30 6.88 0.40 13.51
N ILE A 31 7.43 -0.82 13.60
CA ILE A 31 8.61 -1.12 14.44
C ILE A 31 9.82 -0.31 13.96
N VAL A 32 10.11 -0.32 12.65
CA VAL A 32 11.24 0.42 12.08
C VAL A 32 11.08 1.92 12.31
N ASN A 33 9.89 2.48 12.08
CA ASN A 33 9.64 3.91 12.33
C ASN A 33 9.73 4.26 13.82
N LEU A 34 9.28 3.37 14.71
CA LEU A 34 9.42 3.57 16.15
C LEU A 34 10.89 3.58 16.57
N VAL A 35 11.70 2.65 16.05
CA VAL A 35 13.15 2.61 16.30
C VAL A 35 13.82 3.88 15.77
N ILE A 36 13.47 4.33 14.57
CA ILE A 36 13.98 5.59 13.99
C ILE A 36 13.60 6.78 14.88
N LEU A 37 12.36 6.83 15.37
CA LEU A 37 11.89 7.90 16.25
C LEU A 37 12.65 7.91 17.59
N LEU A 38 12.89 6.73 18.18
CA LEU A 38 13.67 6.59 19.42
C LEU A 38 15.12 7.03 19.21
N ILE A 39 15.76 6.59 18.12
CA ILE A 39 17.12 7.03 17.75
C ILE A 39 17.16 8.56 17.59
N ARG A 40 16.13 9.15 16.98
CA ARG A 40 16.00 10.60 16.81
C ARG A 40 15.83 11.36 18.12
N LEU A 41 15.11 10.81 19.09
CA LEU A 41 14.85 11.47 20.36
C LEU A 41 16.02 11.32 21.35
N GLU A 42 16.64 10.14 21.39
CA GLU A 42 17.66 9.83 22.41
C GLU A 42 19.09 9.86 21.86
N LEU A 43 19.33 9.35 20.65
CA LEU A 43 20.67 9.16 20.10
C LEU A 43 21.18 10.39 19.35
N ILE A 44 20.31 11.04 18.57
CA ILE A 44 20.65 12.23 17.77
C ILE A 44 21.19 13.37 18.64
N PRO A 45 20.57 13.76 19.77
CA PRO A 45 21.12 14.82 20.62
C PRO A 45 22.55 14.50 21.12
N ILE A 46 22.82 13.24 21.44
CA ILE A 46 24.14 12.77 21.90
C ILE A 46 25.18 12.84 20.76
N ILE A 47 24.78 12.47 19.54
CA ILE A 47 25.66 12.51 18.37
C ILE A 47 25.91 13.96 17.93
N TYR A 48 24.88 14.81 17.95
CA TYR A 48 24.95 16.20 17.50
C TYR A 48 25.80 17.07 18.44
N ILE A 49 25.92 16.69 19.71
CA ILE A 49 26.86 17.32 20.66
C ILE A 49 28.32 16.97 20.34
N ASN A 50 28.58 15.81 19.71
CA ASN A 50 29.92 15.29 19.44
C ASN A 50 30.34 15.38 17.95
N ALA A 51 29.44 15.79 17.06
CA ALA A 51 29.69 15.86 15.62
C ALA A 51 29.80 17.32 15.17
N GLU A 52 31.04 17.79 14.93
CA GLU A 52 31.28 19.11 14.31
C GLU A 52 30.99 19.12 12.79
N ASP A 53 30.80 17.95 12.18
CA ASP A 53 30.71 17.80 10.73
C ASP A 53 29.25 17.81 10.23
N THR A 54 28.79 18.99 9.83
CA THR A 54 27.43 19.28 9.35
C THR A 54 26.97 18.44 8.14
N ASN A 55 27.91 17.88 7.37
CA ASN A 55 27.60 17.04 6.20
C ASN A 55 27.02 15.68 6.58
N ILE A 56 27.57 15.04 7.62
CA ILE A 56 27.12 13.73 8.09
C ILE A 56 25.68 13.82 8.61
N GLN A 57 25.37 14.93 9.27
CA GLN A 57 24.08 15.21 9.84
C GLN A 57 22.98 15.37 8.78
N SER A 58 23.26 16.19 7.76
CA SER A 58 22.34 16.38 6.64
C SER A 58 22.10 15.09 5.85
N TRP A 59 23.14 14.25 5.70
CA TRP A 59 23.03 12.95 5.04
C TRP A 59 22.14 11.98 5.82
N LEU A 60 22.30 11.89 7.14
CA LEU A 60 21.49 11.06 8.03
C LEU A 60 20.01 11.47 8.00
N ASP A 61 19.75 12.77 8.04
CA ASP A 61 18.39 13.30 7.98
C ASP A 61 17.71 12.98 6.65
N TRP A 62 18.40 13.25 5.53
CA TRP A 62 17.89 12.94 4.19
C TRP A 62 17.61 11.45 3.98
N ASN A 63 18.51 10.58 4.42
CA ASN A 63 18.30 9.14 4.31
C ASN A 63 17.11 8.69 5.16
N THR A 64 17.01 9.18 6.39
CA THR A 64 15.91 8.81 7.30
C THR A 64 14.55 9.20 6.72
N TYR A 65 14.39 10.46 6.32
CA TYR A 65 13.13 10.93 5.74
C TYR A 65 12.83 10.28 4.39
N GLY A 66 13.84 10.14 3.53
CA GLY A 66 13.70 9.53 2.21
C GLY A 66 13.27 8.07 2.30
N ILE A 67 13.92 7.29 3.15
CA ILE A 67 13.58 5.88 3.38
C ILE A 67 12.16 5.77 3.95
N THR A 68 11.82 6.54 4.99
CA THR A 68 10.47 6.52 5.57
C THR A 68 9.39 6.91 4.56
N LEU A 69 9.63 7.92 3.71
CA LEU A 69 8.70 8.35 2.68
C LEU A 69 8.47 7.28 1.61
N VAL A 70 9.56 6.69 1.08
CA VAL A 70 9.46 5.62 0.07
C VAL A 70 8.74 4.41 0.63
N TRP A 71 9.08 3.99 1.84
CA TRP A 71 8.40 2.88 2.51
C TRP A 71 6.94 3.19 2.80
N GLY A 72 6.62 4.44 3.18
CA GLY A 72 5.25 4.89 3.36
C GLY A 72 4.42 4.79 2.07
N ILE A 73 4.99 5.15 0.92
CA ILE A 73 4.34 5.01 -0.40
C ILE A 73 4.10 3.54 -0.74
N VAL A 74 5.12 2.68 -0.57
CA VAL A 74 4.99 1.23 -0.81
C VAL A 74 3.87 0.63 0.03
N LEU A 75 3.77 1.03 1.30
CA LEU A 75 2.75 0.54 2.21
C LEU A 75 1.35 1.03 1.84
N LEU A 76 1.24 2.29 1.41
CA LEU A 76 0.01 2.87 0.87
C LEU A 76 -0.48 2.08 -0.35
N VAL A 77 0.39 1.84 -1.33
CA VAL A 77 0.06 1.08 -2.54
C VAL A 77 -0.33 -0.36 -2.19
N HIS A 78 0.41 -1.01 -1.30
CA HIS A 78 0.10 -2.37 -0.86
C HIS A 78 -1.25 -2.43 -0.13
N GLY A 79 -1.54 -1.42 0.70
CA GLY A 79 -2.83 -1.28 1.38
C GLY A 79 -3.97 -1.11 0.41
N LEU A 80 -3.84 -0.23 -0.58
CA LEU A 80 -4.85 -0.05 -1.64
C LEU A 80 -5.11 -1.37 -2.39
N TRP A 81 -4.06 -2.14 -2.68
CA TRP A 81 -4.20 -3.44 -3.35
C TRP A 81 -4.91 -4.50 -2.49
N VAL A 82 -4.53 -4.62 -1.21
CA VAL A 82 -5.16 -5.59 -0.30
C VAL A 82 -6.60 -5.22 0.06
N PHE A 83 -6.89 -3.92 0.17
CA PHE A 83 -8.22 -3.42 0.53
C PHE A 83 -9.07 -2.97 -0.66
N GLN A 84 -8.66 -3.23 -1.90
CA GLN A 84 -9.39 -2.79 -3.11
C GLN A 84 -10.90 -3.07 -3.06
N ASN A 85 -11.32 -4.25 -2.55
CA ASN A 85 -12.73 -4.62 -2.42
C ASN A 85 -13.49 -3.92 -1.27
N LYS A 86 -12.79 -3.31 -0.31
CA LYS A 86 -13.37 -2.56 0.81
C LYS A 86 -13.36 -1.05 0.57
N VAL A 87 -12.53 -0.55 -0.35
CA VAL A 87 -12.52 0.86 -0.74
C VAL A 87 -13.67 1.09 -1.71
N THR A 88 -14.83 1.48 -1.17
CA THR A 88 -16.06 1.73 -1.95
C THR A 88 -15.86 2.73 -3.09
N ILE A 89 -14.96 3.71 -2.91
CA ILE A 89 -14.61 4.70 -3.94
C ILE A 89 -13.95 4.03 -5.16
N LEU A 90 -13.00 3.12 -4.93
CA LEU A 90 -12.27 2.43 -5.98
C LEU A 90 -13.18 1.44 -6.72
N LYS A 91 -14.01 0.71 -5.95
CA LYS A 91 -15.00 -0.21 -6.50
C LYS A 91 -16.03 0.51 -7.38
N ASN A 92 -16.57 1.65 -6.93
CA ASN A 92 -17.53 2.43 -7.73
C ASN A 92 -16.86 3.00 -9.00
N TRP A 93 -15.58 3.40 -8.92
CA TRP A 93 -14.84 3.86 -10.08
C TRP A 93 -14.61 2.73 -11.10
N GLU A 94 -14.24 1.54 -10.64
CA GLU A 94 -14.06 0.35 -11.47
C GLU A 94 -15.38 -0.05 -12.16
N GLU A 95 -16.47 -0.14 -11.40
CA GLU A 95 -17.81 -0.45 -11.93
C GLU A 95 -18.25 0.56 -13.01
N LYS A 96 -18.00 1.86 -12.77
CA LYS A 96 -18.29 2.89 -13.76
C LYS A 96 -17.46 2.71 -15.03
N LYS A 97 -16.16 2.41 -14.90
CA LYS A 97 -15.28 2.21 -16.06
C LYS A 97 -15.63 0.97 -16.87
N VAL A 98 -16.01 -0.12 -16.22
CA VAL A 98 -16.50 -1.33 -16.90
C VAL A 98 -17.78 -1.00 -17.66
N LYS A 99 -18.72 -0.28 -17.05
CA LYS A 99 -19.95 0.14 -17.72
C LYS A 99 -19.67 1.04 -18.94
N ASP A 100 -18.77 2.01 -18.80
CA ASP A 100 -18.36 2.89 -19.91
C ASP A 100 -17.78 2.08 -21.10
N LEU A 101 -17.02 1.01 -20.83
CA LEU A 101 -16.39 0.17 -21.86
C LEU A 101 -17.43 -0.69 -22.58
N VAL A 102 -18.34 -1.34 -21.84
CA VAL A 102 -19.43 -2.14 -22.42
C VAL A 102 -20.32 -1.28 -23.31
N GLU A 103 -20.70 -0.09 -22.83
CA GLU A 103 -21.59 0.82 -23.58
C GLU A 103 -20.89 1.38 -24.83
N LYS A 104 -19.55 1.47 -24.84
CA LYS A 104 -18.76 1.80 -26.04
C LYS A 104 -18.72 0.65 -27.03
N GLU A 105 -18.44 -0.57 -26.58
CA GLU A 105 -18.43 -1.76 -27.46
C GLU A 105 -19.80 -2.01 -28.10
N GLU A 106 -20.88 -1.79 -27.35
CA GLU A 106 -22.26 -1.94 -27.83
C GLU A 106 -22.56 -0.92 -28.94
N LYS A 107 -22.22 0.36 -28.73
CA LYS A 107 -22.36 1.43 -29.75
C LYS A 107 -21.49 1.19 -30.99
N GLU A 108 -20.24 0.74 -30.82
CA GLU A 108 -19.35 0.40 -31.94
C GLU A 108 -19.89 -0.81 -32.73
N SER A 109 -20.48 -1.79 -32.05
CA SER A 109 -21.11 -2.94 -32.71
C SER A 109 -22.36 -2.53 -33.50
N GLU A 110 -23.24 -1.69 -32.94
CA GLU A 110 -24.43 -1.18 -33.62
C GLU A 110 -24.08 -0.32 -34.85
N GLN A 111 -23.00 0.47 -34.79
CA GLN A 111 -22.48 1.23 -35.94
C GLN A 111 -21.85 0.35 -37.01
N ARG A 112 -21.36 -0.85 -36.66
CA ARG A 112 -20.72 -1.77 -37.61
C ARG A 112 -21.73 -2.60 -38.40
N TRP A 113 -22.93 -2.80 -37.86
CA TRP A 113 -24.00 -3.61 -38.45
C TRP A 113 -25.11 -2.77 -39.12
N ASN A 114 -25.03 -1.44 -39.04
CA ASN A 114 -25.83 -0.48 -39.81
C ASN A 114 -25.03 0.05 -41.01
#